data_AF-C7IWN9-F1
#
_entry.id   AF-C7IWN9-F1
#
_cell.length_a   1.000
_cell.length_b   1.000
_cell.length_c   1.000
_cell.angle_alpha   90.00
_cell.angle_beta   90.00
_cell.angle_gamma   90.00
#
_symmetry.space_group_name_H-M   'P 1'
#
loop_
_entity.id
_entity.type
_entity.pdbx_description
1 polymer ?
#
loop_
_entity_poly.entity_id
_entity_poly.type
_entity_poly.pdbx_seq_one_letter_code
_entity_poly.pdbx_strand_id
1 'polypeptide(L)'
;MNEIPWKIGELRMLYRVTPIAVIGGSFLPGLAGHNISEAAAVGCAVMTGPSVGHFYHMLVEMWQINPLAVKQVKGEYELLEALKQLLGDSRALEACQRAAKDAFSFMSDGVVNRVWNLVHPFTIGSQTDTCDSFSSS
;
A
#
# COMPACT_ATOMS: atom_id res chain seq x y z
N MET A 1 -7.51 19.88 27.74
CA MET A 1 -6.92 19.41 26.46
C MET A 1 -5.97 18.29 26.82
N ASN A 2 -6.38 17.03 26.63
CA ASN A 2 -5.50 15.89 26.85
C ASN A 2 -4.96 15.46 25.49
N GLU A 3 -3.71 15.77 25.23
CA GLU A 3 -2.99 15.25 24.07
C GLU A 3 -2.71 13.76 24.31
N ILE A 4 -3.32 12.90 23.50
CA ILE A 4 -3.01 11.47 23.47
C ILE A 4 -1.75 11.31 22.61
N PRO A 5 -0.65 10.77 23.14
CA PRO A 5 0.59 10.63 22.39
C PRO A 5 0.48 9.41 21.48
N TRP A 6 0.08 9.60 20.21
CA TRP A 6 0.11 8.52 19.24
C TRP A 6 1.56 8.17 18.88
N LYS A 7 2.02 7.00 19.30
CA LYS A 7 3.33 6.46 18.91
C LYS A 7 3.28 5.86 17.50
N ILE A 8 4.34 6.10 16.73
CA ILE A 8 4.58 5.46 15.43
C ILE A 8 4.64 3.93 15.64
N GLY A 9 3.78 3.17 14.97
CA GLY A 9 3.72 1.70 15.07
C GLY A 9 2.41 1.12 15.61
N GLU A 10 1.62 1.84 16.41
CA GLU A 10 0.31 1.35 16.88
C GLU A 10 -0.79 1.45 15.83
N LEU A 11 -0.57 2.24 14.76
CA LEU A 11 -1.48 2.37 13.63
C LEU A 11 -1.75 1.02 12.92
N ARG A 12 -0.76 0.11 12.90
CA ARG A 12 -0.90 -1.24 12.34
C ARG A 12 -1.93 -2.10 13.09
N MET A 13 -2.06 -1.91 14.40
CA MET A 13 -3.08 -2.61 15.19
C MET A 13 -4.45 -1.98 14.97
N LEU A 14 -4.52 -0.66 14.80
CA LEU A 14 -5.78 0.02 14.46
C LEU A 14 -6.31 -0.42 13.09
N TYR A 15 -5.44 -0.50 12.07
CA TYR A 15 -5.85 -0.97 10.73
C TYR A 15 -6.31 -2.43 10.71
N ARG A 16 -5.79 -3.30 11.58
CA ARG A 16 -6.30 -4.68 11.71
C ARG A 16 -7.73 -4.76 12.27
N VAL A 17 -8.21 -3.69 12.90
CA VAL A 17 -9.52 -3.64 13.57
C VAL A 17 -10.51 -2.73 12.80
N THR A 18 -10.03 -1.92 11.85
CA THR A 18 -10.87 -1.03 11.03
C THR A 18 -10.99 -1.54 9.60
N PRO A 19 -12.19 -1.91 9.11
CA PRO A 19 -12.36 -2.41 7.75
C PRO A 19 -12.19 -1.34 6.66
N ILE A 20 -12.19 -0.06 7.05
CA ILE A 20 -12.09 1.11 6.15
C ILE A 20 -10.99 2.03 6.68
N ALA A 21 -10.11 2.50 5.79
CA ALA A 21 -9.05 3.46 6.08
C ALA A 21 -9.27 4.74 5.28
N VAL A 22 -9.45 5.87 5.97
CA VAL A 22 -9.54 7.20 5.36
C VAL A 22 -8.19 7.90 5.54
N ILE A 23 -7.56 8.28 4.43
CA ILE A 23 -6.22 8.84 4.43
C ILE A 23 -6.25 10.32 4.84
N GLY A 24 -5.75 10.62 6.04
CA GLY A 24 -5.63 11.98 6.54
C GLY A 24 -4.76 12.87 5.65
N GLY A 25 -4.93 14.20 5.77
CA GLY A 25 -4.20 15.20 4.96
C GLY A 25 -4.64 15.28 3.50
N SER A 26 -5.27 14.23 2.95
CA SER A 26 -5.67 14.18 1.53
C SER A 26 -6.90 15.02 1.18
N PHE A 27 -7.62 15.54 2.18
CA PHE A 27 -8.81 16.39 2.00
C PHE A 27 -8.54 17.89 2.15
N LEU A 28 -7.32 18.26 2.57
CA LEU A 28 -6.96 19.66 2.82
C LEU A 28 -6.04 20.16 1.69
N PRO A 29 -6.35 21.30 1.05
CA PRO A 29 -5.44 21.92 0.09
C PRO A 29 -4.13 22.32 0.78
N GLY A 30 -2.99 21.98 0.17
CA GLY A 30 -1.66 22.33 0.71
C GLY A 30 -1.03 21.27 1.62
N LEU A 31 -1.74 20.20 1.97
CA LEU A 31 -1.15 19.00 2.56
C LEU A 31 -1.04 17.90 1.49
N ALA A 32 0.03 17.10 1.58
CA ALA A 32 0.11 15.83 0.86
C ALA A 32 -0.45 14.76 1.80
N GLY A 33 -1.42 13.97 1.33
CA GLY A 33 -1.92 12.82 2.09
C GLY A 33 -0.82 11.85 2.53
N HIS A 34 -1.19 10.78 3.24
CA HIS A 34 -0.24 9.79 3.74
C HIS A 34 -0.14 8.55 2.85
N ASN A 35 0.85 7.71 3.14
CA ASN A 35 1.08 6.46 2.44
C ASN A 35 -0.15 5.54 2.52
N ILE A 36 -0.67 5.16 1.36
CA ILE A 36 -1.83 4.29 1.21
C ILE A 36 -1.48 2.80 1.26
N SER A 37 -0.20 2.45 1.11
CA SER A 37 0.25 1.07 0.99
C SER A 37 0.05 0.26 2.25
N GLU A 38 0.22 0.86 3.43
CA GLU A 38 0.04 0.17 4.71
C GLU A 38 -1.43 -0.25 4.91
N ALA A 39 -2.37 0.64 4.59
CA ALA A 39 -3.80 0.36 4.67
C ALA A 39 -4.25 -0.68 3.64
N ALA A 40 -3.68 -0.64 2.43
CA ALA A 40 -3.95 -1.64 1.40
C ALA A 40 -3.39 -3.03 1.79
N ALA A 41 -2.16 -3.09 2.30
CA ALA A 41 -1.48 -4.34 2.68
C ALA A 41 -2.21 -5.13 3.77
N VAL A 42 -2.82 -4.42 4.73
CA VAL A 42 -3.59 -5.04 5.82
C VAL A 42 -5.05 -5.34 5.45
N GLY A 43 -5.47 -4.98 4.23
CA GLY A 43 -6.80 -5.31 3.69
C GLY A 43 -7.92 -4.35 4.13
N CYS A 44 -7.61 -3.08 4.37
CA CYS A 44 -8.65 -2.06 4.53
C CYS A 44 -9.21 -1.65 3.16
N ALA A 45 -10.49 -1.26 3.12
CA ALA A 45 -11.00 -0.46 2.01
C ALA A 45 -10.39 0.95 2.11
N VAL A 46 -9.61 1.36 1.11
CA VAL A 46 -8.83 2.60 1.16
C VAL A 46 -9.61 3.76 0.53
N MET A 47 -9.69 4.87 1.25
CA MET A 47 -10.34 6.10 0.79
C MET A 47 -9.40 7.30 0.90
N THR A 48 -9.38 8.15 -0.14
CA THR A 48 -8.57 9.37 -0.17
C THR A 48 -9.41 10.57 -0.57
N GLY A 49 -8.95 11.75 -0.15
CA GLY A 49 -9.32 13.01 -0.75
C GLY A 49 -8.54 13.29 -2.05
N PRO A 50 -8.74 14.48 -2.65
CA PRO A 50 -8.08 14.88 -3.90
C PRO A 50 -6.56 15.11 -3.78
N SER A 51 -6.10 15.51 -2.59
CA SER A 51 -4.73 15.96 -2.34
C SER A 51 -3.80 14.79 -1.98
N VAL A 52 -3.43 13.97 -2.96
CA VAL A 52 -2.64 12.73 -2.73
C VAL A 52 -1.13 12.94 -2.85
N GLY A 53 -0.68 14.08 -3.38
CA GLY A 53 0.72 14.50 -3.41
C GLY A 53 1.68 13.44 -3.97
N HIS A 54 2.74 13.13 -3.22
CA HIS A 54 3.77 12.16 -3.60
C HIS A 54 3.24 10.73 -3.82
N PHE A 55 2.06 10.41 -3.30
CA PHE A 55 1.46 9.07 -3.42
C PHE A 55 0.56 8.92 -4.66
N TYR A 56 0.47 9.95 -5.51
CA TYR A 56 -0.35 9.91 -6.72
C TYR A 56 0.03 8.77 -7.66
N HIS A 57 1.32 8.51 -7.88
CA HIS A 57 1.78 7.44 -8.78
C HIS A 57 1.32 6.06 -8.29
N MET A 58 1.44 5.80 -6.97
CA MET A 58 0.96 4.57 -6.37
C MET A 58 -0.57 4.43 -6.52
N LEU A 59 -1.31 5.50 -6.33
CA LEU A 59 -2.76 5.50 -6.50
C LEU A 59 -3.17 5.18 -7.95
N VAL A 60 -2.46 5.75 -8.94
CA VAL A 60 -2.68 5.42 -10.36
C VAL A 60 -2.36 3.96 -10.67
N GLU A 61 -1.23 3.44 -10.19
CA GLU A 61 -0.87 2.02 -10.37
C GLU A 61 -1.91 1.09 -9.74
N MET A 62 -2.38 1.39 -8.53
CA MET A 62 -3.43 0.61 -7.88
C MET A 62 -4.73 0.61 -8.68
N TRP A 63 -5.14 1.76 -9.25
CA TRP A 63 -6.31 1.84 -10.12
C TRP A 63 -6.17 1.06 -11.42
N GLN A 64 -4.98 1.01 -12.00
CA GLN A 64 -4.72 0.20 -13.20
C GLN A 64 -4.89 -1.29 -12.93
N ILE A 65 -4.57 -1.75 -11.73
CA ILE A 65 -4.76 -3.15 -11.32
C ILE A 65 -6.22 -3.41 -11.00
N ASN A 66 -6.83 -2.55 -10.19
CA ASN A 66 -8.25 -2.64 -9.87
C ASN A 66 -8.81 -1.25 -9.51
N PRO A 67 -9.82 -0.73 -10.23
CA PRO A 67 -10.39 0.59 -9.94
C PRO A 67 -11.05 0.68 -8.57
N LEU A 68 -11.41 -0.45 -7.94
CA LEU A 68 -11.94 -0.51 -6.58
C LEU A 68 -10.86 -0.44 -5.49
N ALA A 69 -9.58 -0.51 -5.85
CA ALA A 69 -8.47 -0.59 -4.90
C ALA A 69 -8.35 0.67 -4.01
N VAL A 70 -8.74 1.83 -4.54
CA VAL A 70 -8.77 3.10 -3.80
C VAL A 70 -9.99 3.91 -4.24
N LYS A 71 -10.79 4.39 -3.28
CA LYS A 71 -11.93 5.28 -3.57
C LYS A 71 -11.54 6.73 -3.25
N GLN A 72 -11.40 7.55 -4.29
CA GLN A 72 -11.19 8.98 -4.12
C GLN A 72 -12.54 9.72 -4.01
N VAL A 73 -12.67 10.60 -3.02
CA VAL A 73 -13.86 11.42 -2.74
C VAL A 73 -13.46 12.89 -2.59
N LYS A 74 -14.32 13.83 -2.98
CA LYS A 74 -13.94 15.25 -3.08
C LYS A 74 -14.12 16.05 -1.80
N GLY A 75 -14.95 15.59 -0.88
CA GLY A 75 -15.28 16.35 0.32
C GLY A 75 -16.15 15.56 1.30
N GLU A 76 -16.59 16.26 2.34
CA GLU A 76 -17.28 15.67 3.49
C GLU A 76 -18.55 14.89 3.11
N TYR A 77 -19.38 15.45 2.23
CA TYR A 77 -20.63 14.80 1.82
C TYR A 77 -20.37 13.48 1.08
N GLU A 78 -19.47 13.48 0.10
CA GLU A 78 -19.11 12.26 -0.65
C GLU A 78 -18.44 11.22 0.25
N LEU A 79 -17.61 11.68 1.19
CA LEU A 79 -16.99 10.80 2.19
C LEU A 79 -18.06 10.13 3.07
N LEU A 80 -19.03 10.90 3.57
CA LEU A 80 -20.11 10.40 4.40
C LEU A 80 -20.97 9.37 3.65
N GLU A 81 -21.36 9.67 2.42
CA GLU A 81 -22.15 8.75 1.60
C GLU A 81 -21.39 7.47 1.27
N ALA A 82 -20.11 7.58 0.94
CA ALA A 82 -19.28 6.41 0.70
C ALA A 82 -19.06 5.57 1.97
N LEU A 83 -18.91 6.18 3.15
CA LEU A 83 -18.84 5.46 4.42
C LEU A 83 -20.15 4.75 4.74
N LYS A 84 -21.31 5.42 4.59
CA LYS A 84 -22.62 4.79 4.76
C LYS A 84 -22.80 3.59 3.83
N GLN A 85 -22.40 3.73 2.56
CA GLN A 85 -22.48 2.65 1.60
C GLN A 85 -21.64 1.44 2.04
N LEU A 86 -20.37 1.65 2.37
CA LEU A 86 -19.48 0.55 2.75
C LEU A 86 -19.87 -0.09 4.09
N LEU A 87 -20.37 0.69 5.04
CA LEU A 87 -20.86 0.16 6.33
C LEU A 87 -22.23 -0.54 6.20
N GLY A 88 -23.03 -0.17 5.21
CA GLY A 88 -24.35 -0.75 4.94
C GLY A 88 -24.36 -1.92 3.96
N ASP A 89 -23.28 -2.12 3.20
CA ASP A 89 -23.13 -3.21 2.22
C ASP A 89 -21.80 -3.95 2.42
N SER A 90 -21.86 -5.07 3.14
CA SER A 90 -20.70 -5.92 3.43
C SER A 90 -20.04 -6.47 2.17
N ARG A 91 -20.79 -6.72 1.10
CA ARG A 91 -20.22 -7.22 -0.17
C ARG A 91 -19.43 -6.13 -0.87
N ALA A 92 -19.94 -4.90 -0.88
CA ALA A 92 -19.22 -3.76 -1.42
C ALA A 92 -17.92 -3.49 -0.65
N LEU A 93 -17.98 -3.58 0.68
CA LEU A 93 -16.82 -3.47 1.56
C LEU A 93 -15.77 -4.55 1.26
N GLU A 94 -16.16 -5.82 1.25
CA GLU A 94 -15.26 -6.94 0.95
C GLU A 94 -14.64 -6.84 -0.45
N ALA A 95 -15.38 -6.31 -1.43
CA ALA A 95 -14.85 -6.08 -2.77
C ALA A 95 -13.74 -5.03 -2.76
N CYS A 96 -13.95 -3.89 -2.09
CA CYS A 96 -12.92 -2.85 -1.93
C CYS A 96 -11.70 -3.35 -1.14
N GLN A 97 -11.92 -4.09 -0.05
CA GLN A 97 -10.83 -4.65 0.77
C GLN A 97 -9.94 -5.61 -0.02
N ARG A 98 -10.56 -6.53 -0.78
CA ARG A 98 -9.84 -7.45 -1.66
C ARG A 98 -9.10 -6.71 -2.76
N ALA A 99 -9.79 -5.79 -3.44
CA ALA A 99 -9.17 -4.98 -4.50
C ALA A 99 -7.93 -4.23 -3.99
N ALA A 100 -7.99 -3.61 -2.82
CA ALA A 100 -6.86 -2.90 -2.23
C ALA A 100 -5.69 -3.85 -1.93
N LYS A 101 -5.97 -4.99 -1.27
CA LYS A 101 -4.96 -5.98 -0.90
C LYS A 101 -4.31 -6.63 -2.11
N ASP A 102 -5.09 -7.01 -3.11
CA ASP A 102 -4.61 -7.66 -4.33
C ASP A 102 -3.76 -6.70 -5.15
N ALA A 103 -4.21 -5.45 -5.31
CA ALA A 103 -3.44 -4.42 -6.00
C ALA A 103 -2.09 -4.16 -5.32
N PHE A 104 -2.08 -4.03 -3.99
CA PHE A 104 -0.83 -3.88 -3.24
C PHE A 104 0.09 -5.10 -3.38
N SER A 105 -0.44 -6.30 -3.28
CA SER A 105 0.35 -7.54 -3.37
C SER A 105 1.00 -7.66 -4.76
N PHE A 106 0.23 -7.43 -5.82
CA PHE A 106 0.74 -7.44 -7.19
C PHE A 106 1.85 -6.41 -7.42
N MET A 107 1.66 -5.16 -6.96
CA MET A 107 2.69 -4.12 -7.05
C MET A 107 3.96 -4.50 -6.28
N SER A 108 3.79 -5.02 -5.06
CA SER A 108 4.89 -5.38 -4.17
C SER A 108 5.72 -6.52 -4.74
N ASP A 109 5.07 -7.58 -5.24
CA ASP A 109 5.75 -8.71 -5.89
C ASP A 109 6.52 -8.25 -7.13
N GLY A 110 5.95 -7.33 -7.91
CA GLY A 110 6.63 -6.70 -9.04
C GLY A 110 7.89 -5.92 -8.63
N VAL A 111 7.82 -5.14 -7.53
CA VAL A 111 8.98 -4.41 -6.99
C VAL A 111 10.06 -5.38 -6.51
N VAL A 112 9.69 -6.40 -5.72
CA VAL A 112 10.64 -7.40 -5.19
C VAL A 112 11.34 -8.14 -6.33
N ASN A 113 10.61 -8.59 -7.35
CA ASN A 113 11.19 -9.28 -8.50
C ASN A 113 12.15 -8.38 -9.30
N ARG A 114 11.82 -7.11 -9.50
CA ARG A 114 12.71 -6.16 -10.19
C ARG A 114 13.99 -5.93 -9.41
N VAL A 115 13.89 -5.70 -8.11
CA VAL A 115 15.07 -5.49 -7.24
C VAL A 115 15.92 -6.75 -7.20
N TRP A 116 15.30 -7.93 -7.04
CA TRP A 116 16.01 -9.21 -7.08
C TRP A 116 16.74 -9.41 -8.41
N ASN A 117 16.09 -9.12 -9.55
CA ASN A 117 16.71 -9.23 -10.87
C ASN A 117 17.94 -8.33 -11.04
N LEU A 118 17.97 -7.18 -10.38
CA LEU A 118 19.12 -6.27 -10.41
C LEU A 118 20.23 -6.70 -9.45
N VAL A 119 19.90 -7.30 -8.31
CA VAL A 119 20.87 -7.58 -7.23
C VAL A 119 21.41 -9.01 -7.27
N HIS A 120 20.61 -10.00 -7.70
CA HIS A 120 21.03 -11.41 -7.75
C HIS A 120 22.31 -11.69 -8.57
N PRO A 121 22.64 -10.95 -9.65
CA PRO A 121 23.88 -11.18 -10.38
C PRO A 121 25.12 -10.85 -9.55
N PHE A 122 24.97 -10.00 -8.51
CA PHE A 122 26.06 -9.57 -7.63
C PHE A 122 26.14 -10.38 -6.33
N THR A 123 25.10 -11.15 -5.99
CA THR A 123 25.08 -11.97 -4.76
C THR A 123 25.49 -13.42 -4.99
N ILE A 124 25.42 -13.93 -6.23
CA ILE A 124 25.90 -15.27 -6.62
C ILE A 124 27.18 -15.15 -7.46
N GLY A 125 28.18 -14.46 -6.91
CA GLY A 125 29.47 -14.22 -7.57
C GLY A 125 30.61 -14.07 -6.58
N SER A 126 30.95 -15.14 -5.83
CA SER A 126 32.26 -15.29 -5.16
C SER A 126 32.58 -16.74 -4.76
N GLN A 127 32.31 -17.73 -5.62
CA GLN A 127 32.86 -19.09 -5.41
C GLN A 127 32.93 -19.95 -6.69
N THR A 128 33.78 -19.54 -7.63
CA THR A 128 34.35 -20.32 -8.75
C THR A 128 35.51 -19.43 -9.24
N ASP A 129 36.81 -19.71 -9.13
CA ASP A 129 37.55 -20.94 -9.35
C ASP A 129 38.93 -20.86 -8.68
N THR A 130 39.32 -21.85 -7.89
CA THR A 130 40.72 -22.28 -7.73
C THR A 130 40.76 -23.75 -7.30
N CYS A 131 40.39 -24.64 -8.21
CA CYS A 131 40.88 -26.01 -8.21
C CYS A 131 41.35 -26.30 -9.62
N ASP A 132 42.66 -26.25 -9.84
CA ASP A 132 43.42 -27.22 -10.64
C ASP A 132 44.84 -26.69 -10.90
N SER A 133 45.79 -27.22 -10.13
CA SER A 133 47.16 -27.56 -10.59
C SER A 133 47.96 -28.19 -9.43
N PHE A 134 47.52 -29.37 -8.99
CA PHE A 134 48.41 -30.35 -8.37
C PHE A 134 48.55 -31.53 -9.34
N SER A 135 49.59 -31.46 -10.18
CA SER A 135 50.28 -32.56 -10.90
C SER A 135 51.24 -31.85 -11.86
N SER A 136 52.55 -31.89 -11.67
CA SER A 136 53.36 -33.04 -12.03
C SER A 136 54.79 -32.89 -11.47
N SER A 137 55.29 -34.01 -10.95
CA SER A 137 56.68 -34.52 -10.88
C SER A 137 57.87 -33.56 -10.85
#